data_AF-M1FD91-F1
#
_entry.id   AF-M1FD91-F1
#
_cell.length_a   1.000
_cell.length_b   1.000
_cell.length_c   1.000
_cell.angle_alpha   90.00
_cell.angle_beta   90.00
_cell.angle_gamma   90.00
#
_symmetry.space_group_name_H-M   'P 1'
#
loop_
_entity.id
_entity.type
_entity.pdbx_description
1 polymer ?
#
loop_
_entity_poly.entity_id
_entity_poly.type
_entity_poly.pdbx_seq_one_letter_code
_entity_poly.pdbx_strand_id
1 'polypeptide(L)'
;MQSSKGYDVSLSDYQDKVVMLFFGYTNCPDICPTTIAHISQMIKTLTPEQRKRVQFLFISIDTDYDTPEHLNKYLEYFDPSFIGLVDEREKIDHAAKLYHAEYSKLANEKVTKEFKNFPWMMNNKKKRDISTPTVPKYLLSIRRVALGDFSTLAPRLMT
;
A
#
# COMPACT_ATOMS: atom_id res chain seq x y z
N MET A 1 9.44 -0.31 -12.41
CA MET A 1 9.60 -1.02 -11.12
C MET A 1 9.43 -2.50 -11.38
N GLN A 2 10.07 -3.37 -10.59
CA GLN A 2 9.91 -4.81 -10.78
C GLN A 2 8.57 -5.31 -10.22
N SER A 3 7.83 -6.05 -11.04
CA SER A 3 6.61 -6.75 -10.62
C SER A 3 6.95 -7.97 -9.78
N SER A 4 6.12 -8.25 -8.78
CA SER A 4 6.10 -9.51 -8.03
C SER A 4 5.85 -10.74 -8.94
N LYS A 5 5.41 -10.51 -10.17
CA LYS A 5 5.17 -11.52 -11.22
C LYS A 5 6.33 -11.68 -12.21
N GLY A 6 7.45 -10.99 -12.01
CA GLY A 6 8.69 -11.21 -12.78
C GLY A 6 8.81 -10.41 -14.08
N TYR A 7 8.10 -9.29 -14.22
CA TYR A 7 8.23 -8.38 -15.37
C TYR A 7 8.36 -6.91 -14.92
N ASP A 8 8.93 -6.07 -15.78
CA ASP A 8 9.00 -4.64 -15.55
C ASP A 8 7.64 -3.97 -15.71
N VAL A 9 7.35 -3.02 -14.81
CA VAL A 9 6.13 -2.21 -14.83
C VAL A 9 6.47 -0.73 -14.92
N SER A 10 5.83 -0.06 -15.89
CA SER A 10 5.77 1.38 -16.04
C SER A 10 4.32 1.86 -16.00
N LEU A 11 4.08 3.08 -15.53
CA LEU A 11 2.74 3.70 -15.59
C LEU A 11 2.26 3.89 -17.03
N SER A 12 3.18 4.02 -17.99
CA SER A 12 2.85 4.07 -19.42
C SER A 12 2.14 2.83 -19.92
N ASP A 13 2.25 1.70 -19.22
CA ASP A 13 1.63 0.42 -19.59
C ASP A 13 0.11 0.42 -19.28
N TYR A 14 -0.37 1.43 -18.56
CA TYR A 14 -1.75 1.53 -18.06
C TYR A 14 -2.46 2.82 -18.47
N GLN A 15 -2.06 3.46 -19.57
CA GLN A 15 -2.61 4.75 -20.02
C GLN A 15 -4.14 4.77 -20.21
N ASP A 16 -4.74 3.63 -20.55
CA ASP A 16 -6.19 3.49 -20.74
C ASP A 16 -6.92 2.93 -19.51
N LYS A 17 -6.24 2.84 -18.36
CA LYS A 17 -6.79 2.31 -17.11
C LYS A 17 -6.77 3.34 -15.99
N VAL A 18 -7.73 3.21 -15.08
CA VAL A 18 -7.67 3.84 -13.76
C VAL A 18 -6.70 3.03 -12.90
N VAL A 19 -5.57 3.65 -12.53
CA VAL A 19 -4.55 3.01 -11.69
C VAL A 19 -4.75 3.39 -10.23
N MET A 20 -4.97 2.39 -9.39
CA MET A 20 -5.02 2.53 -7.93
C MET A 20 -3.66 2.16 -7.36
N LEU A 21 -2.87 3.17 -6.99
CA LEU A 21 -1.56 2.99 -6.33
C LEU A 21 -1.75 2.92 -4.81
N PHE A 22 -1.15 1.91 -4.18
CA PHE A 22 -1.15 1.78 -2.72
C PHE A 22 0.26 1.46 -2.21
N PHE A 23 0.77 2.30 -1.32
CA PHE A 23 2.03 2.05 -0.62
C PHE A 23 1.74 1.28 0.68
N GLY A 24 2.41 0.15 0.91
CA GLY A 24 2.15 -0.68 2.09
C GLY A 24 3.23 -1.74 2.32
N TYR A 25 2.99 -2.63 3.27
CA TYR A 25 3.84 -3.80 3.53
C TYR A 25 2.99 -4.95 4.06
N THR A 26 3.37 -6.20 3.77
CA THR A 26 2.51 -7.37 4.06
C THR A 26 2.37 -7.66 5.56
N ASN A 27 3.41 -7.38 6.34
CA ASN A 27 3.43 -7.52 7.81
C ASN A 27 2.65 -6.42 8.57
N CYS A 28 1.85 -5.61 7.88
CA CYS A 28 1.06 -4.59 8.54
C CYS A 28 -0.11 -5.23 9.32
N PRO A 29 -0.22 -5.01 10.65
CA PRO A 29 -1.10 -5.81 11.51
C PRO A 29 -2.60 -5.55 11.31
N ASP A 30 -3.00 -4.50 10.60
CA ASP A 30 -4.41 -4.12 10.50
C ASP A 30 -4.76 -3.37 9.19
N ILE A 31 -4.23 -2.17 8.98
CA ILE A 31 -4.76 -1.28 7.93
C ILE A 31 -4.52 -1.78 6.50
N CYS A 32 -3.39 -2.44 6.22
CA CYS A 32 -3.12 -2.96 4.87
C CYS A 32 -4.07 -4.11 4.48
N PRO A 33 -4.19 -5.22 5.23
CA PRO A 33 -5.09 -6.30 4.84
C PRO A 33 -6.55 -5.82 4.74
N THR A 34 -6.99 -4.94 5.64
CA THR A 34 -8.34 -4.36 5.59
C THR A 34 -8.56 -3.52 4.34
N THR A 35 -7.60 -2.65 3.97
CA THR A 35 -7.71 -1.79 2.78
C THR A 35 -7.73 -2.61 1.49
N ILE A 36 -6.83 -3.59 1.35
CA ILE A 36 -6.76 -4.44 0.16
C ILE A 36 -8.02 -5.31 0.04
N ALA A 37 -8.56 -5.81 1.15
CA ALA A 37 -9.82 -6.54 1.18
C ALA A 37 -10.99 -5.67 0.70
N HIS A 38 -11.09 -4.42 1.17
CA HIS A 38 -12.11 -3.49 0.70
C HIS A 38 -11.99 -3.19 -0.79
N ILE A 39 -10.78 -2.96 -1.30
CA ILE A 39 -10.53 -2.72 -2.73
C ILE A 39 -10.91 -3.95 -3.56
N SER A 40 -10.54 -5.15 -3.12
CA SER A 40 -10.96 -6.41 -3.77
C SER A 40 -12.48 -6.54 -3.82
N GLN A 41 -13.18 -6.23 -2.73
CA GLN A 41 -14.64 -6.24 -2.70
C GLN A 41 -15.24 -5.19 -3.66
N MET A 42 -14.71 -3.97 -3.68
CA MET A 42 -15.15 -2.93 -4.61
C MET A 42 -14.97 -3.37 -6.07
N ILE A 43 -13.81 -3.90 -6.44
CA ILE A 43 -13.53 -4.37 -7.80
C ILE A 43 -14.44 -5.55 -8.20
N LYS A 44 -14.86 -6.37 -7.23
CA LYS A 44 -15.83 -7.46 -7.45
C LYS A 44 -17.24 -6.95 -7.81
N THR A 45 -17.61 -5.75 -7.37
CA THR A 45 -18.91 -5.12 -7.73
C THR A 45 -18.96 -4.56 -9.15
N LEU A 46 -17.80 -4.36 -9.79
CA LEU A 46 -17.71 -3.83 -11.15
C LEU A 46 -18.13 -4.88 -12.19
N THR A 47 -18.70 -4.42 -13.31
CA THR A 47 -18.94 -5.28 -14.48
C THR A 47 -17.62 -5.77 -15.07
N PRO A 48 -17.61 -6.87 -15.85
CA PRO A 48 -16.38 -7.35 -16.49
C PRO A 48 -15.65 -6.28 -17.32
N GLU A 49 -16.38 -5.43 -18.05
CA GLU A 49 -15.79 -4.36 -18.85
C GLU A 49 -15.26 -3.19 -18.01
N GLN A 50 -15.89 -2.89 -16.87
CA GLN A 50 -15.34 -1.92 -15.92
C GLN A 50 -14.10 -2.45 -15.22
N ARG A 51 -14.09 -3.73 -14.83
CA ARG A 51 -12.93 -4.37 -14.18
C ARG A 51 -11.67 -4.33 -15.04
N LYS A 52 -11.79 -4.52 -16.36
CA LYS A 52 -10.66 -4.41 -17.30
C LYS A 52 -10.02 -3.02 -17.33
N ARG A 53 -10.79 -1.98 -16.98
CA ARG A 53 -10.37 -0.57 -16.95
C ARG A 53 -9.75 -0.14 -15.62
N VAL A 54 -9.62 -1.03 -14.64
CA VAL A 54 -9.01 -0.71 -13.34
C VAL A 54 -7.77 -1.59 -13.14
N GLN A 55 -6.68 -1.00 -12.66
CA GLN A 55 -5.49 -1.73 -12.25
C GLN A 55 -5.10 -1.30 -10.84
N PHE A 56 -5.01 -2.27 -9.92
CA PHE A 56 -4.45 -2.04 -8.60
C PHE A 56 -2.97 -2.40 -8.60
N LEU A 57 -2.12 -1.48 -8.14
CA LEU A 57 -0.68 -1.69 -7.94
C LEU A 57 -0.34 -1.45 -6.47
N PHE A 58 0.23 -2.46 -5.83
CA PHE A 58 0.72 -2.39 -4.45
C PHE A 58 2.23 -2.18 -4.47
N ILE A 59 2.71 -1.04 -4.00
CA ILE A 59 4.14 -0.77 -3.84
C ILE A 59 4.56 -1.17 -2.43
N SER A 60 5.38 -2.21 -2.32
CA SER A 60 5.93 -2.58 -1.01
C SER A 60 6.98 -1.56 -0.56
N ILE A 61 6.87 -1.14 0.69
CA ILE A 61 7.87 -0.32 1.39
C ILE A 61 8.81 -1.16 2.27
N ASP A 62 8.55 -2.47 2.40
CA ASP A 62 9.32 -3.38 3.25
C ASP A 62 10.15 -4.38 2.44
N THR A 63 11.21 -3.89 1.80
CA THR A 63 12.14 -4.69 0.98
C THR A 63 12.85 -5.81 1.74
N ASP A 64 12.91 -5.74 3.08
CA ASP A 64 13.56 -6.76 3.90
C ASP A 64 12.73 -8.05 4.00
N TYR A 65 11.40 -7.94 3.85
CA TYR A 65 10.44 -9.04 4.10
C TYR A 65 9.61 -9.38 2.87
N ASP A 66 9.17 -8.37 2.12
CA ASP A 66 8.29 -8.53 0.96
C ASP A 66 9.10 -8.94 -0.28
N THR A 67 9.51 -10.20 -0.36
CA THR A 67 10.09 -10.74 -1.60
C THR A 67 9.05 -10.77 -2.72
N PRO A 68 9.45 -10.78 -4.01
CA PRO A 68 8.52 -10.91 -5.13
C PRO A 68 7.54 -12.08 -4.96
N GLU A 69 8.03 -13.27 -4.58
CA GLU A 69 7.21 -14.46 -4.41
C GLU A 69 6.24 -14.33 -3.24
N HIS A 70 6.70 -13.77 -2.11
CA HIS A 70 5.86 -13.56 -0.94
C HIS A 70 4.74 -12.57 -1.24
N LEU A 71 5.11 -11.42 -1.83
CA LEU A 71 4.16 -10.36 -2.15
C LEU A 71 3.12 -10.82 -3.17
N ASN A 72 3.54 -11.59 -4.19
CA ASN A 72 2.60 -12.13 -5.18
C ASN A 72 1.57 -13.05 -4.53
N LYS A 73 2.02 -14.01 -3.71
CA LYS A 73 1.13 -14.93 -2.99
C LYS A 73 0.17 -14.19 -2.06
N TYR A 74 0.66 -13.16 -1.36
CA TYR A 74 -0.15 -12.34 -0.48
C TYR A 74 -1.27 -11.62 -1.25
N LEU A 75 -0.96 -11.01 -2.41
CA LEU A 75 -1.94 -10.26 -3.21
C LEU A 75 -2.92 -11.16 -3.96
N GLU A 76 -2.48 -12.32 -4.45
CA GLU A 76 -3.33 -13.32 -5.13
C GLU A 76 -4.48 -13.81 -4.24
N TYR A 77 -4.28 -13.85 -2.91
CA TYR A 77 -5.34 -14.17 -1.96
C TYR A 77 -6.53 -13.19 -2.05
N PHE A 78 -6.26 -11.92 -2.36
CA PHE A 78 -7.30 -10.90 -2.45
C PHE A 78 -7.90 -10.83 -3.86
N ASP A 79 -7.05 -10.71 -4.88
CA ASP A 79 -7.45 -10.70 -6.28
C ASP A 79 -6.25 -11.03 -7.20
N PRO A 80 -6.36 -12.02 -8.11
CA PRO A 80 -5.26 -12.41 -8.98
C PRO A 80 -4.84 -11.32 -9.98
N SER A 81 -5.68 -10.31 -10.23
CA SER A 81 -5.35 -9.17 -11.09
C SER A 81 -4.45 -8.13 -10.42
N PHE A 82 -4.28 -8.20 -9.09
CA PHE A 82 -3.42 -7.28 -8.36
C PHE A 82 -1.96 -7.53 -8.72
N ILE A 83 -1.18 -6.45 -8.71
CA ILE A 83 0.25 -6.49 -9.04
C ILE A 83 1.00 -5.88 -7.88
N GLY A 84 1.92 -6.65 -7.31
CA GLY A 84 2.88 -6.15 -6.33
C GLY A 84 4.07 -5.56 -7.05
N LEU A 85 4.61 -4.46 -6.53
CA LEU A 85 5.82 -3.82 -7.00
C LEU A 85 6.85 -3.87 -5.87
N VAL A 86 7.99 -4.49 -6.17
CA VAL A 86 9.16 -4.59 -5.30
C VAL A 86 10.32 -4.00 -6.08
N ASP A 87 11.17 -3.20 -5.43
CA ASP A 87 12.37 -2.67 -6.08
C ASP A 87 13.39 -2.27 -5.03
N GLU A 88 14.50 -1.68 -5.48
CA GLU A 88 15.49 -1.07 -4.60
C GLU A 88 14.90 0.08 -3.79
N ARG A 89 15.45 0.29 -2.59
CA ARG A 89 14.96 1.28 -1.62
C ARG A 89 14.89 2.68 -2.21
N GLU A 90 15.91 3.06 -2.97
CA GLU A 90 16.04 4.36 -3.62
C GLU A 90 14.91 4.62 -4.61
N LYS A 91 14.50 3.60 -5.37
CA LYS A 91 13.39 3.72 -6.33
C LYS A 91 12.05 3.81 -5.63
N ILE A 92 11.86 3.06 -4.54
CA ILE A 92 10.64 3.13 -3.72
C ILE A 92 10.54 4.51 -3.06
N ASP A 93 11.63 5.02 -2.49
CA ASP A 93 11.68 6.35 -1.87
C ASP A 93 11.39 7.45 -2.91
N HIS A 94 11.93 7.33 -4.12
CA HIS A 94 11.64 8.23 -5.23
C HIS A 94 10.16 8.20 -5.61
N ALA A 95 9.58 7.00 -5.78
CA ALA A 95 8.16 6.85 -6.10
C ALA A 95 7.27 7.41 -4.98
N ALA A 96 7.55 7.06 -3.73
CA ALA A 96 6.80 7.56 -2.56
C ALA A 96 6.82 9.09 -2.50
N LYS A 97 7.97 9.71 -2.77
CA LYS A 97 8.10 11.17 -2.84
C LYS A 97 7.24 11.80 -3.94
N LEU A 98 7.19 11.22 -5.14
CA LEU A 98 6.35 11.71 -6.25
C LEU A 98 4.86 11.70 -5.89
N TYR A 99 4.43 10.73 -5.10
CA TYR A 99 3.05 10.58 -4.65
C TYR A 99 2.76 11.16 -3.27
N HIS A 100 3.72 11.89 -2.68
CA HIS A 100 3.61 12.45 -1.33
C HIS A 100 3.23 11.40 -0.26
N ALA A 101 3.63 10.15 -0.47
CA ALA A 101 3.53 9.09 0.51
C ALA A 101 4.74 9.16 1.44
N GLU A 102 4.51 9.53 2.70
CA GLU A 102 5.55 9.56 3.72
C GLU A 102 5.52 8.25 4.50
N TYR A 103 6.67 7.63 4.74
CA TYR A 103 6.74 6.47 5.62
C TYR A 103 8.03 6.48 6.43
N SER A 104 7.97 5.94 7.65
CA SER A 104 9.09 5.95 8.59
C SER A 104 9.19 4.63 9.32
N LYS A 105 10.38 4.02 9.33
CA LYS A 105 10.68 2.80 10.09
C LYS A 105 10.63 3.13 11.58
N LEU A 106 9.81 2.42 12.38
CA LEU A 106 9.64 2.74 13.81
C LEU A 106 10.86 2.41 14.67
N ALA A 107 11.83 1.66 14.14
CA ALA A 107 13.11 1.40 14.78
C ALA A 107 13.98 2.66 14.98
N ASN A 108 13.54 3.83 14.49
CA ASN A 108 14.20 5.10 14.73
C ASN A 108 13.81 5.66 16.10
N GLU A 109 14.81 6.05 16.90
CA GLU A 109 14.63 6.51 18.29
C GLU A 109 13.62 7.68 18.41
N LYS A 110 13.58 8.56 17.41
CA LYS A 110 12.58 9.65 17.31
C LYS A 110 11.14 9.15 17.24
N VAL A 111 10.89 8.12 16.44
CA VAL A 111 9.54 7.60 16.21
C VAL A 111 9.04 6.86 17.46
N THR A 112 9.92 6.13 18.14
CA THR A 112 9.60 5.51 19.44
C THR A 112 9.25 6.56 20.51
N LYS A 113 9.90 7.73 20.50
CA LYS A 113 9.59 8.85 21.41
C LYS A 113 8.24 9.50 21.08
N GLU A 114 7.91 9.66 19.80
CA GLU A 114 6.59 10.18 19.39
C GLU A 114 5.45 9.23 19.74
N PHE A 115 5.61 7.92 19.54
CA PHE A 115 4.59 6.93 19.89
C PHE A 115 4.32 6.86 21.40
N LYS A 116 5.34 7.09 22.25
CA LYS A 116 5.19 7.18 23.71
C LYS A 116 4.34 8.37 24.17
N ASN A 117 4.16 9.39 23.32
CA ASN A 117 3.40 10.59 23.65
C ASN A 117 1.90 10.48 23.33
N PHE A 118 1.40 9.33 22.87
CA PHE A 118 -0.03 9.08 22.66
C PHE A 118 -0.67 8.38 23.88
N PRO A 119 -1.35 9.10 24.78
CA PRO A 119 -1.75 8.57 26.10
C PRO A 119 -2.84 7.49 26.00
N TRP A 120 -3.67 7.53 24.96
CA TRP A 120 -4.73 6.55 24.73
C TRP A 120 -4.20 5.16 24.36
N MET A 121 -2.98 5.09 23.82
CA MET A 121 -2.33 3.81 23.45
C MET A 121 -1.76 3.05 24.66
N MET A 122 -1.69 3.70 25.83
CA MET A 122 -1.14 3.14 27.06
C MET A 122 -2.22 2.69 28.08
N ASN A 123 -3.50 2.91 27.80
CA ASN A 123 -4.57 2.69 28.78
C ASN A 123 -5.31 1.35 28.62
N ASN A 124 -4.58 0.25 28.56
CA ASN A 124 -5.15 -1.08 28.74
C ASN A 124 -4.44 -1.77 29.91
N LYS A 125 -5.09 -1.78 31.08
CA LYS A 125 -4.66 -2.40 32.35
C LYS A 125 -4.56 -3.93 32.28
N LYS A 126 -3.76 -4.46 31.36
CA LYS A 126 -3.15 -5.78 31.49
C LYS A 126 -1.67 -5.58 31.25
N LYS A 127 -0.87 -5.80 32.29
CA LYS A 127 0.57 -6.05 32.18
C LYS A 127 0.73 -7.26 31.24
N ARG A 128 0.77 -7.00 29.94
CA ARG A 128 1.13 -7.98 28.93
C ARG A 128 2.65 -7.98 28.89
N ASP A 129 3.21 -9.17 29.05
CA ASP A 129 4.63 -9.47 28.96
C ASP A 129 5.26 -8.74 27.76
N ILE A 130 6.22 -7.85 28.02
CA ILE A 130 6.85 -6.94 27.05
C ILE A 130 8.01 -7.70 26.39
N SER A 131 7.75 -8.85 25.80
CA SER A 131 8.76 -9.58 25.02
C SER A 131 8.58 -9.43 23.51
N THR A 132 7.43 -8.95 23.02
CA THR A 132 7.29 -8.29 21.70
C THR A 132 5.95 -7.54 21.62
N PRO A 133 5.90 -6.22 21.83
CA PRO A 133 4.76 -5.46 21.30
C PRO A 133 4.83 -5.53 19.78
N THR A 134 3.74 -5.92 19.11
CA THR A 134 3.51 -5.77 17.66
C THR A 134 3.44 -4.29 17.30
N VAL A 135 4.54 -3.57 17.52
CA VAL A 135 4.71 -2.23 16.98
C VAL A 135 4.78 -2.38 15.45
N PRO A 136 3.96 -1.64 14.68
CA PRO A 136 4.05 -1.70 13.23
C PRO A 136 5.49 -1.41 12.79
N LYS A 137 6.02 -2.09 11.78
CA LYS A 137 7.42 -1.85 11.37
C LYS A 137 7.58 -0.44 10.79
N TYR A 138 6.53 0.09 10.16
CA TYR A 138 6.49 1.41 9.55
C TYR A 138 5.24 2.20 9.95
N LEU A 139 5.41 3.51 10.18
CA LEU A 139 4.33 4.49 10.17
C LEU A 139 4.21 5.01 8.73
N LEU A 140 3.07 4.81 8.10
CA LEU A 140 2.73 5.37 6.80
C LEU A 140 1.81 6.59 7.04
N SER A 141 2.25 7.75 6.58
CA SER A 141 1.51 9.01 6.59
C SER A 141 1.28 9.42 5.14
N ILE A 142 0.02 9.43 4.73
CA ILE A 142 -0.35 10.00 3.43
C ILE A 142 -0.75 11.44 3.70
N ARG A 143 0.10 12.40 3.33
CA ARG A 143 -0.37 13.78 3.21
C ARG A 143 -1.38 13.79 2.08
N ARG A 144 -2.51 14.48 2.28
CA ARG A 144 -3.59 14.61 1.30
C ARG A 144 -2.97 14.84 -0.09
N VAL A 145 -3.01 13.81 -0.93
CA VAL A 145 -2.64 13.96 -2.34
C VAL A 145 -3.56 15.05 -2.85
N ALA A 146 -3.00 16.14 -3.35
CA ALA A 146 -3.77 17.09 -4.13
C ALA A 146 -4.26 16.31 -5.34
N LEU A 147 -5.45 15.72 -5.21
CA LEU A 147 -6.16 15.12 -6.32
C LEU A 147 -6.31 16.26 -7.31
N GLY A 148 -5.51 16.25 -8.37
CA GLY A 148 -5.79 17.03 -9.56
C GLY A 148 -7.26 16.79 -9.90
N ASP A 149 -7.97 17.87 -10.15
CA ASP A 149 -9.43 17.95 -10.22
C ASP A 149 -10.05 16.73 -10.94
N PHE A 150 -10.58 15.79 -10.16
CA PHE A 150 -11.19 14.55 -10.64
C PHE A 150 -12.40 14.80 -11.55
N SER A 151 -12.93 16.03 -11.57
CA SER A 151 -14.00 16.45 -12.48
C SER A 151 -13.59 16.39 -13.96
N THR A 152 -12.29 16.41 -14.29
CA THR A 152 -11.79 16.31 -15.66
C THR A 152 -11.63 14.88 -16.18
N LEU A 153 -11.67 13.86 -15.30
CA LEU A 153 -11.56 12.44 -15.67
C LEU A 153 -12.92 11.72 -15.81
N ALA A 154 -14.02 12.39 -15.46
CA ALA A 154 -15.37 11.82 -15.44
C ALA A 154 -15.97 11.40 -16.81
N PRO A 155 -15.62 11.97 -17.99
CA PRO A 155 -16.39 11.61 -19.19
C PRO A 155 -16.07 10.24 -19.80
N ARG A 156 -14.93 9.60 -19.47
CA ARG A 156 -14.44 8.42 -20.23
C ARG A 156 -14.97 7.06 -19.76
N LEU A 157 -15.82 7.03 -18.75
CA LEU A 157 -16.44 5.79 -18.24
C LEU A 157 -17.82 5.48 -18.85
N MET A 158 -18.37 6.35 -19.70
CA MET A 158 -19.75 6.25 -20.23
C MET A 158 -19.89 6.17 -21.76
N THR A 159 -18.84 5.82 -22.50
CA THR A 159 -18.94 5.44 -23.93
C THR A 159 -18.36 4.06 -24.15
#